data_AF-B0T944-F1
#
_entry.id   AF-B0T944-F1
#
_cell.length_a   1.000
_cell.length_b   1.000
_cell.length_c   1.000
_cell.angle_alpha   90.00
_cell.angle_beta   90.00
_cell.angle_gamma   90.00
#
_symmetry.space_group_name_H-M   'P 1'
#
loop_
_entity.id
_entity.type
_entity.pdbx_description
1 polymer ?
#
loop_
_entity_poly.entity_id
_entity_poly.type
_entity_poly.pdbx_seq_one_letter_code
_entity_poly.pdbx_strand_id
1 'polypeptide(L)'
;MPRFLVSYDVSAGHDQVLDAGLERGWLYVFQRGRTLYRLPNTTLWGVFSSGEVAVLAFQEVVAAARSALGAPLTLRKSAVMALPPVVHLTSDVSKTPDPLWMLPSEPDDYSTCRLHQLFDPDFARAS
;
A
#
# COMPACT_ATOMS: atom_id res chain seq x y z
N MET A 1 -3.94 -1.41 16.03
CA MET A 1 -4.97 -0.70 15.23
C MET A 1 -5.43 -1.60 14.08
N PRO A 2 -6.68 -1.49 13.60
CA PRO A 2 -7.18 -2.30 12.50
C PRO A 2 -6.37 -2.11 11.21
N ARG A 3 -6.19 -3.21 10.47
CA ARG A 3 -5.49 -3.23 9.19
C ARG A 3 -6.52 -3.33 8.08
N PHE A 4 -6.34 -2.59 6.99
CA PHE A 4 -7.22 -2.62 5.82
C PHE A 4 -6.44 -2.85 4.54
N LEU A 5 -7.04 -3.58 3.60
CA LEU A 5 -6.57 -3.79 2.24
C LEU A 5 -7.55 -3.06 1.35
N VAL A 6 -7.03 -2.40 0.33
CA VAL A 6 -7.83 -1.93 -0.79
C VAL A 6 -7.31 -2.59 -2.05
N SER A 7 -8.20 -3.23 -2.79
CA SER A 7 -7.94 -3.66 -4.17
C SER A 7 -8.75 -2.78 -5.10
N TYR A 8 -8.11 -2.26 -6.14
CA TYR A 8 -8.69 -1.28 -7.05
C TYR A 8 -8.32 -1.55 -8.51
N ASP A 9 -9.01 -0.88 -9.42
CA ASP A 9 -8.72 -0.91 -10.85
C ASP A 9 -8.88 0.51 -11.40
N VAL A 10 -7.83 1.02 -12.03
CA VAL A 10 -7.79 2.35 -12.63
C VAL A 10 -7.43 2.23 -14.10
N SER A 11 -8.01 3.08 -14.94
CA SER A 11 -7.77 3.06 -16.39
C SER A 11 -6.36 3.47 -16.80
N ALA A 12 -5.70 4.30 -15.98
CA ALA A 12 -4.38 4.85 -16.17
C ALA A 12 -3.88 5.43 -14.83
N GLY A 13 -2.61 5.81 -14.76
CA GLY A 13 -2.05 6.53 -13.62
C GLY A 13 -1.84 5.69 -12.37
N HIS A 14 -1.41 4.43 -12.55
CA HIS A 14 -1.10 3.53 -11.43
C HIS A 14 -0.03 4.12 -10.52
N ASP A 15 1.05 4.66 -11.08
CA ASP A 15 2.14 5.26 -10.31
C ASP A 15 1.65 6.44 -9.45
N GLN A 16 0.79 7.30 -9.99
CA GLN A 16 0.22 8.43 -9.25
C GLN A 16 -0.68 7.95 -8.10
N VAL A 17 -1.37 6.82 -8.25
CA VAL A 17 -2.13 6.20 -7.15
C VAL A 17 -1.21 5.64 -6.09
N LEU A 18 -0.08 5.04 -6.46
CA LEU A 18 0.90 4.48 -5.52
C LEU A 18 1.61 5.60 -4.73
N ASP A 19 2.03 6.67 -5.42
CA ASP A 19 2.66 7.85 -4.81
C ASP A 19 1.69 8.55 -3.85
N ALA A 20 0.47 8.86 -4.31
CA ALA A 20 -0.56 9.46 -3.45
C ALA A 20 -0.99 8.55 -2.30
N GLY A 21 -0.92 7.23 -2.52
CA GLY A 21 -1.14 6.19 -1.52
C GLY A 21 -0.19 6.32 -0.35
N LEU A 22 1.11 6.38 -0.62
CA LEU A 22 2.14 6.49 0.41
C LEU A 22 1.95 7.72 1.30
N GLU A 23 1.63 8.86 0.72
CA GLU A 23 1.34 10.10 1.48
C GLU A 23 0.15 9.97 2.42
N ARG A 24 -0.84 9.14 2.04
CA ARG A 24 -2.10 8.93 2.77
C ARG A 24 -2.11 7.66 3.61
N GLY A 25 -0.94 7.07 3.83
CA GLY A 25 -0.76 5.93 4.72
C GLY A 25 -1.08 4.57 4.11
N TRP A 26 -1.21 4.49 2.79
CA TRP A 26 -1.35 3.26 2.04
C TRP A 26 0.00 2.78 1.51
N LEU A 27 0.31 1.50 1.72
CA LEU A 27 1.58 0.88 1.37
C LEU A 27 1.35 -0.28 0.39
N TYR A 28 2.28 -0.48 -0.55
CA TYR A 28 2.32 -1.67 -1.42
C TYR A 28 3.29 -2.74 -0.93
N VAL A 29 3.93 -2.54 0.23
CA VAL A 29 4.83 -3.53 0.84
C VAL A 29 4.25 -4.00 2.16
N PHE A 30 4.10 -5.31 2.34
CA PHE A 30 3.56 -5.95 3.54
C PHE A 30 4.59 -6.88 4.18
N GLN A 31 4.78 -6.82 5.50
CA GLN A 31 5.71 -7.69 6.22
C GLN A 31 4.95 -8.81 6.93
N ARG A 32 5.51 -10.03 6.84
CA ARG A 32 5.10 -11.16 7.67
C ARG A 32 6.33 -11.83 8.24
N GLY A 33 6.49 -11.74 9.56
CA GLY A 33 7.68 -12.24 10.24
C GLY A 33 8.94 -11.56 9.70
N ARG A 34 9.86 -12.35 9.12
CA ARG A 34 11.11 -11.87 8.52
C ARG A 34 11.06 -11.85 6.99
N THR A 35 9.88 -11.75 6.39
CA THR A 35 9.71 -11.69 4.93
C THR A 35 8.88 -10.46 4.56
N LEU A 36 9.32 -9.74 3.52
CA LEU A 36 8.54 -8.68 2.89
C LEU A 36 7.87 -9.23 1.65
N TYR A 37 6.63 -8.84 1.46
CA TYR A 37 5.80 -9.17 0.32
C TYR A 37 5.45 -7.88 -0.38
N ARG A 38 5.67 -7.83 -1.69
CA ARG A 38 5.14 -6.75 -2.52
C ARG A 38 3.70 -7.08 -2.84
N LEU A 39 2.75 -6.20 -2.59
CA LEU A 39 1.38 -6.39 -3.02
C LEU A 39 1.27 -6.17 -4.54
N PRO A 40 0.26 -6.76 -5.20
CA PRO A 40 -0.03 -6.43 -6.59
C PRO A 40 -0.20 -4.92 -6.79
N ASN A 41 0.14 -4.38 -7.97
CA ASN A 41 0.13 -2.93 -8.30
C ASN A 41 -1.27 -2.27 -8.21
N THR A 42 -2.28 -3.09 -7.97
CA THR A 42 -3.70 -2.74 -7.80
C THR A 42 -4.17 -2.96 -6.37
N THR A 43 -3.26 -3.20 -5.43
CA THR A 43 -3.57 -3.54 -4.05
C THR A 43 -2.65 -2.79 -3.10
N LEU A 44 -3.25 -2.13 -2.13
CA LEU A 44 -2.56 -1.40 -1.07
C LEU A 44 -3.08 -1.84 0.29
N TRP A 45 -2.29 -1.70 1.33
CA TRP A 45 -2.74 -1.89 2.70
C TRP A 45 -2.35 -0.73 3.59
N GLY A 46 -3.08 -0.54 4.68
CA GLY A 46 -2.80 0.51 5.64
C GLY A 46 -3.43 0.24 6.99
N VAL A 47 -3.15 1.13 7.94
CA VAL A 47 -3.65 1.06 9.31
C VAL A 47 -4.56 2.25 9.56
N PHE A 48 -5.83 1.98 9.85
CA PHE A 48 -6.86 3.00 10.01
C PHE A 48 -7.73 2.70 11.23
N SER A 49 -8.37 3.73 11.79
CA SER A 49 -9.23 3.58 12.97
C SER A 49 -10.55 2.84 12.68
N SER A 50 -11.07 2.94 11.45
CA SER A 50 -12.28 2.25 11.00
C SER A 50 -12.27 2.01 9.49
N GLY A 51 -13.20 1.16 9.01
CA GLY A 51 -13.37 0.92 7.57
C GLY A 51 -13.83 2.17 6.81
N GLU A 52 -14.64 3.03 7.43
CA GLU A 52 -15.05 4.30 6.85
C GLU A 52 -13.85 5.24 6.64
N VAL A 53 -12.96 5.33 7.63
CA VAL A 53 -11.73 6.13 7.51
C VAL A 53 -10.82 5.56 6.42
N ALA A 54 -10.71 4.25 6.29
CA ALA A 54 -9.97 3.63 5.19
C ALA A 54 -10.60 3.97 3.82
N VAL A 55 -11.92 3.88 3.67
CA VAL A 55 -12.59 4.26 2.42
C VAL A 55 -12.33 5.72 2.05
N LEU A 56 -12.48 6.64 3.01
CA LEU A 56 -12.21 8.07 2.79
C LEU A 56 -10.75 8.31 2.42
N ALA A 57 -9.81 7.70 3.14
CA ALA A 57 -8.39 7.81 2.83
C ALA A 57 -8.08 7.34 1.40
N PHE A 58 -8.70 6.25 0.93
CA PHE A 58 -8.51 5.80 -0.46
C PHE A 58 -9.17 6.72 -1.49
N GLN A 59 -10.32 7.32 -1.19
CA GLN A 59 -10.93 8.33 -2.07
C GLN A 59 -10.02 9.55 -2.24
N GLU A 60 -9.37 9.99 -1.16
CA GLU A 60 -8.38 11.07 -1.21
C GLU A 60 -7.15 10.70 -2.05
N VAL A 61 -6.71 9.43 -2.03
CA VAL A 61 -5.65 8.92 -2.92
C VAL A 61 -6.06 9.11 -4.38
N VAL A 62 -7.26 8.68 -4.75
CA VAL A 62 -7.75 8.78 -6.14
C VAL A 62 -7.90 10.24 -6.58
N ALA A 63 -8.38 11.12 -5.69
CA ALA A 63 -8.48 12.55 -5.98
C ALA A 63 -7.11 13.20 -6.20
N ALA A 64 -6.13 12.88 -5.35
CA ALA A 64 -4.76 13.38 -5.49
C ALA A 64 -4.07 12.84 -6.74
N ALA A 65 -4.23 11.54 -7.03
CA ALA A 65 -3.70 10.92 -8.23
C ALA A 65 -4.26 11.55 -9.51
N ARG A 66 -5.57 11.86 -9.55
CA ARG A 66 -6.20 12.61 -10.65
C ARG A 66 -5.57 13.99 -10.84
N SER A 67 -5.35 14.71 -9.74
CA SER A 67 -4.73 16.03 -9.79
C SER A 67 -3.29 15.96 -10.30
N ALA A 68 -2.53 14.94 -9.88
CA ALA A 68 -1.13 14.77 -10.27
C ALA A 68 -0.96 14.30 -11.73
N LEU A 69 -1.84 13.41 -12.20
CA LEU A 69 -1.76 12.86 -13.56
C LEU A 69 -2.00 13.91 -14.65
N GLY A 70 -2.82 14.93 -14.38
CA GLY A 70 -3.19 15.94 -15.38
C GLY A 70 -4.01 15.40 -16.56
N ALA A 71 -4.49 14.16 -16.48
CA ALA A 71 -5.30 13.47 -17.48
C ALA A 71 -6.43 12.66 -16.80
N PRO A 72 -7.46 12.20 -17.56
CA PRO A 72 -8.57 11.44 -16.98
C PRO A 72 -8.10 10.12 -16.34
N LEU A 73 -8.25 10.01 -15.02
CA LEU A 73 -8.11 8.76 -14.27
C LEU A 73 -9.48 8.25 -13.84
N THR A 74 -9.90 7.12 -14.40
CA THR A 74 -11.17 6.48 -14.08
C THR A 74 -10.93 5.31 -13.12
N LEU A 75 -11.47 5.42 -11.91
CA LEU A 75 -11.58 4.30 -10.98
C LEU A 75 -12.75 3.41 -11.42
N ARG A 76 -12.47 2.20 -11.89
CA ARG A 76 -13.47 1.25 -12.40
C ARG A 76 -14.12 0.47 -11.27
N LYS A 77 -13.30 0.00 -10.32
CA LYS A 77 -13.74 -0.75 -9.14
C LYS A 77 -12.76 -0.51 -8.00
N SER A 78 -13.27 -0.56 -6.78
CA SER A 78 -12.47 -0.61 -5.56
C SER A 78 -13.23 -1.37 -4.48
N ALA A 79 -12.50 -2.15 -3.69
CA ALA A 79 -13.04 -2.83 -2.51
C ALA A 79 -12.06 -2.61 -1.35
N VAL A 80 -12.56 -2.05 -0.25
CA VAL A 80 -11.83 -1.92 1.01
C VAL A 80 -12.29 -3.02 1.95
N MET A 81 -11.35 -3.77 2.50
CA MET A 81 -11.62 -4.92 3.36
C MET A 81 -10.73 -4.86 4.60
N ALA A 82 -11.26 -5.22 5.77
CA ALA A 82 -10.43 -5.42 6.94
C ALA A 82 -9.55 -6.66 6.75
N LEU A 83 -8.25 -6.57 7.05
CA LEU A 83 -7.38 -7.75 7.08
C LEU A 83 -7.67 -8.52 8.36
N PRO A 84 -7.91 -9.84 8.27
CA PRO A 84 -7.89 -10.68 9.45
C PRO A 84 -6.47 -10.69 10.07
N PRO A 85 -6.34 -11.04 11.36
CA PRO A 85 -5.04 -11.11 12.04
C PRO A 85 -4.05 -12.08 11.37
N VAL A 86 -4.56 -13.12 10.70
CA VAL A 86 -3.78 -14.08 9.93
C VAL A 86 -4.15 -13.91 8.46
N VAL A 87 -3.23 -13.36 7.66
CA VAL A 87 -3.41 -13.23 6.21
C VAL A 87 -2.41 -14.10 5.48
N HIS A 88 -2.92 -14.92 4.57
CA HIS A 88 -2.12 -15.62 3.57
C HIS A 88 -2.06 -14.76 2.31
N LEU A 89 -1.12 -13.80 2.27
CA LEU A 89 -0.80 -13.08 1.05
C LEU A 89 0.26 -13.89 0.29
N THR A 90 -0.13 -14.45 -0.85
CA THR A 90 0.81 -15.05 -1.80
C THR A 90 1.17 -13.97 -2.81
N SER A 91 2.30 -13.31 -2.58
CA SER A 91 2.87 -12.39 -3.56
C SER A 91 4.38 -12.51 -3.58
N ASP A 92 5.03 -11.83 -4.52
CA ASP A 92 6.47 -11.89 -4.77
C ASP A 92 7.29 -11.78 -3.47
N VAL A 93 8.05 -12.85 -3.19
CA VAL A 93 8.93 -13.04 -2.02
C VAL A 93 10.40 -12.75 -2.33
N SER A 94 10.72 -12.29 -3.54
CA SER A 94 12.10 -12.01 -3.96
C SER A 94 12.79 -10.96 -3.08
N LYS A 95 12.03 -10.15 -2.33
CA LYS A 95 12.54 -9.17 -1.39
C LYS A 95 12.54 -9.71 0.03
N THR A 96 13.73 -9.92 0.59
CA THR A 96 13.89 -10.10 2.04
C THR A 96 13.94 -8.72 2.73
N PRO A 97 13.43 -8.59 3.96
CA PRO A 97 13.69 -7.41 4.76
C PRO A 97 15.18 -7.29 5.01
N ASP A 98 15.73 -6.14 4.64
CA ASP A 98 17.09 -5.74 4.98
C ASP A 98 17.17 -5.45 6.49
N PRO A 99 18.09 -6.10 7.23
CA PRO A 99 18.31 -5.85 8.65
C PRO A 99 18.59 -4.40 9.03
N LEU A 100 19.10 -3.57 8.12
CA LEU A 100 19.32 -2.15 8.35
C LEU A 100 18.00 -1.37 8.55
N TRP A 101 16.92 -1.84 7.92
CA TRP A 101 15.59 -1.22 8.00
C TRP A 101 14.64 -1.98 8.92
N MET A 102 15.06 -3.14 9.43
CA MET A 102 14.39 -3.79 10.56
C MET A 102 14.71 -3.02 11.83
N LEU A 103 13.80 -2.15 12.23
CA LEU A 103 13.93 -1.42 13.48
C LEU A 103 13.99 -2.45 14.63
N PRO A 104 15.10 -2.52 15.41
CA PRO A 104 15.29 -3.55 16.43
C PRO A 104 14.30 -3.46 17.60
N SER A 105 13.49 -2.39 17.65
CA SER A 105 12.66 -2.03 18.80
C SER A 105 11.39 -1.24 18.46
N GLU A 106 10.89 -1.27 17.22
CA GLU A 106 9.63 -0.60 16.85
C GLU A 106 8.44 -1.56 16.71
N PRO A 107 7.21 -1.08 16.96
CA PRO A 107 6.16 -1.87 17.60
C PRO A 107 5.21 -2.58 16.62
N ASP A 108 5.32 -2.35 15.32
CA ASP A 108 4.41 -2.93 14.33
C ASP A 108 5.01 -3.08 12.92
N ASP A 109 4.49 -4.05 12.18
CA ASP A 109 4.87 -4.35 10.78
C ASP A 109 4.72 -3.13 9.84
N TYR A 110 3.89 -2.15 10.20
CA TYR A 110 3.54 -1.02 9.33
C TYR A 110 4.68 -0.02 9.19
N SER A 111 5.31 0.35 10.31
CA SER A 111 6.40 1.34 10.31
C SER A 111 7.63 0.83 9.55
N THR A 112 7.97 -0.45 9.72
CA THR A 112 9.02 -1.13 8.95
C THR A 112 8.70 -1.17 7.47
N CYS A 113 7.47 -1.54 7.08
CA CYS A 113 7.03 -1.51 5.68
C CYS A 113 7.12 -0.13 5.05
N ARG A 114 6.74 0.93 5.79
CA ARG A 114 6.80 2.31 5.31
C ARG A 114 8.23 2.73 5.01
N LEU A 115 9.18 2.42 5.90
CA LEU A 115 10.61 2.68 5.66
C LEU A 115 11.10 1.91 4.44
N HIS A 116 10.79 0.62 4.33
CA HIS A 116 11.19 -0.18 3.17
C HIS A 116 10.66 0.36 1.84
N GLN A 117 9.47 0.95 1.82
CA GLN A 117 8.90 1.56 0.62
C GLN A 117 9.57 2.90 0.28
N LEU A 118 9.88 3.73 1.29
CA LEU A 118 10.59 5.01 1.09
C LEU A 118 12.02 4.82 0.55
N PHE A 119 12.68 3.73 0.93
CA PHE A 119 14.07 3.44 0.55
C PHE A 119 14.21 2.42 -0.61
N ASP A 120 13.11 1.90 -1.16
CA ASP A 120 13.08 1.04 -2.36
C ASP A 120 11.82 1.33 -3.22
N PRO A 121 11.80 2.48 -3.94
CA PRO A 121 10.64 2.93 -4.72
C PRO A 121 10.49 2.22 -6.09
N ASP A 122 11.47 1.42 -6.52
CA ASP A 122 11.62 1.05 -7.93
C ASP A 122 10.60 0.01 -8.45
N PHE A 123 9.92 -0.73 -7.58
CA PHE A 123 9.01 -1.81 -8.02
C PHE A 123 7.57 -1.35 -8.35
N ALA A 124 7.09 -0.28 -7.73
CA ALA A 124 5.73 0.24 -7.96
C ALA A 124 5.55 0.78 -9.39
N ARG A 125 6.65 1.17 -10.02
CA ARG A 125 6.69 1.87 -11.30
C ARG A 125 6.86 0.82 -12.40
N ALA A 126 5.75 0.35 -12.95
CA ALA A 126 5.80 -0.48 -14.13
C ALA A 126 6.18 0.38 -15.34
N SER A 127 7.36 0.11 -15.89
CA SER A 127 7.75 0.40 -17.28
C SER A 127 6.74 -0.12 -18.29
#